data_AF-S8DMX3-F1
#
_entry.id   AF-S8DMX3-F1
#
_cell.length_a   1.000
_cell.length_b   1.000
_cell.length_c   1.000
_cell.angle_alpha   90.00
_cell.angle_beta   90.00
_cell.angle_gamma   90.00
#
_symmetry.space_group_name_H-M   'P 1'
#
loop_
_entity.id
_entity.type
_entity.pdbx_description
1 polymer ?
#
loop_
_entity_poly.entity_id
_entity_poly.type
_entity_poly.pdbx_seq_one_letter_code
_entity_poly.pdbx_strand_id
1 'polypeptide(L)'
;MELSLRRGQANDSLHKLTELISTKSWMFRVSIRPSRTQSKKTRAWGPMHRLEQRIQVSAATYRASRAAMLLLDMTPTDRSTYKKLGAEDLKASTAIAEPNAAGERHHNLSWIWCLDVHKGEEPTQDLIEVKCVNWYRSRCKMHRAAEEEAILKRELDSIQRYFGYQQRLWEGYALQEDEAAWRGYAQFCRQRAAFYNRLHAHAASQYTAMYGHSAEQM
;
A
#
# COMPACT_ATOMS: atom_id res chain seq x y z
N MET A 1 36.31 2.64 -6.58
CA MET A 1 36.11 3.40 -7.83
C MET A 1 35.08 2.76 -8.75
N GLU A 2 35.15 1.45 -9.02
CA GLU A 2 34.15 0.79 -9.87
C GLU A 2 32.72 0.81 -9.27
N LEU A 3 32.57 0.53 -7.96
CA LEU A 3 31.26 0.55 -7.31
C LEU A 3 30.56 1.92 -7.40
N SER A 4 31.32 3.01 -7.21
CA SER A 4 30.78 4.38 -7.34
C SER A 4 30.35 4.69 -8.78
N LEU A 5 31.07 4.21 -9.79
CA LEU A 5 30.66 4.33 -11.19
C LEU A 5 29.33 3.61 -11.43
N ARG A 6 29.17 2.38 -10.90
CA ARG A 6 27.93 1.62 -11.05
C ARG A 6 26.75 2.25 -10.32
N ARG A 7 26.97 2.90 -9.18
CA ARG A 7 25.96 3.72 -8.49
C ARG A 7 25.49 4.89 -9.38
N GLY A 8 26.43 5.59 -10.01
CA GLY A 8 26.13 6.65 -10.97
C GLY A 8 25.27 6.13 -12.12
N GLN A 9 25.73 5.08 -12.81
CA GLN A 9 24.98 4.45 -13.91
C GLN A 9 23.58 3.97 -13.48
N ALA A 10 23.44 3.44 -12.26
CA ALA A 10 22.15 3.02 -11.73
C ALA A 10 21.23 4.23 -11.47
N ASN A 11 21.74 5.32 -10.90
CA ASN A 11 20.98 6.55 -10.69
C ASN A 11 20.53 7.17 -12.01
N ASP A 12 21.42 7.29 -13.00
CA ASP A 12 21.10 7.83 -14.33
C ASP A 12 20.05 6.99 -15.04
N SER A 13 20.17 5.66 -14.94
CA SER A 13 19.18 4.74 -15.51
C SER A 13 17.82 4.87 -14.83
N LEU A 14 17.80 5.00 -13.49
CA LEU A 14 16.55 5.20 -12.74
C LEU A 14 15.92 6.56 -13.04
N HIS A 15 16.72 7.62 -13.13
CA HIS A 15 16.30 8.95 -13.55
C HIS A 15 15.62 8.89 -14.92
N LYS A 16 16.27 8.22 -15.88
CA LYS A 16 15.71 8.07 -17.21
C LYS A 16 14.43 7.23 -17.23
N LEU A 17 14.39 6.17 -16.43
CA LEU A 17 13.20 5.33 -16.29
C LEU A 17 12.01 6.13 -15.76
N THR A 18 12.19 6.90 -14.69
CA THR A 18 11.10 7.71 -14.13
C THR A 18 10.62 8.76 -15.11
N GLU A 19 11.51 9.45 -15.82
CA GLU A 19 11.14 10.40 -16.87
C GLU A 19 10.32 9.73 -17.99
N LEU A 20 10.81 8.60 -18.53
CA LEU A 20 10.14 7.89 -19.61
C LEU A 20 8.78 7.32 -19.20
N ILE A 21 8.66 6.78 -17.98
CA ILE A 21 7.40 6.25 -17.45
C ILE A 21 6.41 7.40 -17.21
N SER A 22 6.89 8.55 -16.75
CA SER A 22 6.09 9.77 -16.60
C SER A 22 5.52 10.24 -17.94
N THR A 23 6.36 10.38 -18.97
CA THR A 23 5.91 10.70 -20.33
C THR A 23 4.93 9.63 -20.85
N LYS A 24 5.16 8.36 -20.54
CA LYS A 24 4.28 7.25 -20.94
C LYS A 24 2.88 7.44 -20.35
N SER A 25 2.80 7.69 -19.04
CA SER A 25 1.55 7.97 -18.34
C SER A 25 0.81 9.17 -18.94
N TRP A 26 1.53 10.25 -19.23
CA TRP A 26 0.94 11.44 -19.82
C TRP A 26 0.41 11.19 -21.25
N MET A 27 1.18 10.49 -22.10
CA MET A 27 0.73 10.09 -23.44
C MET A 27 -0.52 9.20 -23.42
N PHE A 28 -0.64 8.32 -22.42
CA PHE A 28 -1.86 7.51 -22.24
C PHE A 28 -3.10 8.39 -22.04
N ARG A 29 -2.97 9.45 -21.22
CA ARG A 29 -4.04 10.42 -20.95
C ARG A 29 -4.37 11.28 -22.17
N VAL A 30 -3.36 11.86 -22.81
CA VAL A 30 -3.56 12.91 -23.83
C VAL A 30 -3.77 12.36 -25.24
N SER A 31 -3.11 11.26 -25.60
CA SER A 31 -3.12 10.76 -27.00
C SER A 31 -3.86 9.43 -27.16
N ILE A 32 -3.63 8.45 -26.28
CA ILE A 32 -4.17 7.09 -26.46
C ILE A 32 -5.66 7.02 -26.12
N ARG A 33 -6.07 7.51 -24.94
CA ARG A 33 -7.47 7.43 -24.49
C ARG A 33 -8.45 8.21 -25.36
N PRO A 34 -8.16 9.45 -25.80
CA PRO A 34 -9.09 10.19 -26.66
C PRO A 34 -9.18 9.63 -28.09
N SER A 35 -8.28 8.71 -28.49
CA SER A 35 -8.25 8.15 -29.84
C SER A 35 -9.38 7.13 -30.05
N ARG A 36 -10.50 7.58 -30.65
CA ARG A 36 -11.69 6.74 -30.87
C ARG A 36 -11.58 5.84 -32.11
N THR A 37 -10.95 6.32 -33.18
CA THR A 37 -10.84 5.59 -34.47
C THR A 37 -9.60 4.71 -34.52
N GLN A 38 -9.68 3.56 -35.20
CA GLN A 38 -8.56 2.63 -35.38
C GLN A 38 -7.30 3.31 -35.93
N SER A 39 -7.42 4.12 -36.99
CA SER A 39 -6.29 4.87 -37.56
C SER A 39 -5.63 5.83 -36.56
N LYS A 40 -6.43 6.58 -35.78
CA LYS A 40 -5.93 7.47 -34.73
C LYS A 40 -5.23 6.71 -33.61
N LYS A 41 -5.77 5.55 -33.21
CA LYS A 41 -5.13 4.65 -32.25
C LYS A 41 -3.77 4.20 -32.77
N THR A 42 -3.68 3.63 -33.98
CA THR A 42 -2.41 3.15 -34.56
C THR A 42 -1.37 4.27 -34.62
N ARG A 43 -1.76 5.48 -35.04
CA ARG A 43 -0.86 6.64 -35.08
C ARG A 43 -0.36 7.06 -33.70
N ALA A 44 -1.22 7.01 -32.69
CA ALA A 44 -0.86 7.32 -31.31
C ALA A 44 0.04 6.23 -30.67
N TRP A 45 -0.08 4.97 -31.10
CA TRP A 45 0.74 3.85 -30.61
C TRP A 45 2.19 3.86 -31.17
N GLY A 46 2.46 4.46 -32.33
CA GLY A 46 3.81 4.54 -32.89
C GLY A 46 4.84 5.20 -31.94
N PRO A 47 4.57 6.42 -31.43
CA PRO A 47 5.38 7.03 -30.37
C PRO A 47 5.45 6.20 -29.09
N MET A 48 4.36 5.54 -28.70
CA MET A 48 4.30 4.69 -27.49
C MET A 48 5.29 3.54 -27.57
N HIS A 49 5.36 2.82 -28.70
CA HIS A 49 6.30 1.72 -28.87
C HIS A 49 7.76 2.17 -28.79
N ARG A 50 8.08 3.34 -29.36
CA ARG A 50 9.43 3.92 -29.25
C ARG A 50 9.77 4.26 -27.80
N LEU A 51 8.81 4.79 -27.05
CA LEU A 51 8.97 5.07 -25.63
C LEU A 51 9.17 3.79 -24.83
N GLU A 52 8.41 2.74 -25.15
CA GLU A 52 8.52 1.43 -24.51
C GLU A 52 9.89 0.77 -24.73
N GLN A 53 10.42 0.86 -25.95
CA GLN A 53 11.78 0.41 -26.26
C GLN A 53 12.82 1.15 -25.41
N ARG A 54 12.70 2.48 -25.28
CA ARG A 54 13.59 3.30 -24.44
C ARG A 54 13.51 2.92 -22.96
N ILE A 55 12.31 2.60 -22.46
CA ILE A 55 12.10 2.09 -21.09
C ILE A 55 12.85 0.76 -20.93
N GLN A 56 12.71 -0.18 -21.87
CA GLN A 56 13.38 -1.47 -21.78
C GLN A 56 14.91 -1.34 -21.83
N VAL A 57 15.45 -0.46 -22.68
CA VAL A 57 16.88 -0.17 -22.72
C VAL A 57 17.37 0.38 -21.38
N SER A 58 16.68 1.38 -20.82
CA SER A 58 17.05 1.97 -19.53
C SER A 58 16.93 0.95 -18.37
N ALA A 59 15.92 0.08 -18.41
CA ALA A 59 15.74 -1.00 -17.47
C ALA A 59 16.86 -2.06 -17.57
N ALA A 60 17.31 -2.38 -18.79
CA ALA A 60 18.42 -3.29 -19.00
C ALA A 60 19.73 -2.70 -18.44
N THR A 61 20.00 -1.41 -18.70
CA THR A 61 21.16 -0.72 -18.14
C THR A 61 21.14 -0.74 -16.61
N TYR A 62 20.00 -0.43 -15.99
CA TYR A 62 19.85 -0.52 -14.54
C TYR A 62 20.13 -1.93 -14.01
N ARG A 63 19.54 -2.96 -14.64
CA ARG A 63 19.74 -4.35 -14.22
C ARG A 63 21.19 -4.78 -14.34
N ALA A 64 21.88 -4.38 -15.42
CA ALA A 64 23.30 -4.65 -15.62
C ALA A 64 24.16 -3.96 -14.54
N SER A 65 23.93 -2.67 -14.28
CA SER A 65 24.62 -1.91 -13.23
C SER A 65 24.40 -2.55 -11.86
N ARG A 66 23.17 -2.96 -11.54
CA ARG A 66 22.85 -3.64 -10.28
C ARG A 66 23.52 -5.00 -10.17
N ALA A 67 23.56 -5.79 -11.25
CA ALA A 67 24.27 -7.06 -11.26
C ALA A 67 25.77 -6.87 -11.00
N ALA A 68 26.39 -5.87 -11.63
CA ALA A 68 27.79 -5.51 -11.37
C ALA A 68 28.00 -5.08 -9.91
N MET A 69 27.11 -4.25 -9.35
CA MET A 69 27.18 -3.87 -7.92
C MET A 69 27.08 -5.07 -6.98
N LEU A 70 26.29 -6.09 -7.33
CA LEU A 70 26.19 -7.32 -6.52
C LEU A 70 27.49 -8.13 -6.54
N LEU A 71 28.20 -8.15 -7.67
CA LEU A 71 29.50 -8.82 -7.79
C LEU A 71 30.62 -8.09 -7.05
N LEU A 72 30.46 -6.78 -6.82
CA LEU A 72 31.42 -5.92 -6.13
C LEU A 72 31.11 -5.76 -4.64
N ASP A 73 30.32 -6.68 -4.07
CA ASP A 73 29.88 -6.66 -2.66
C ASP A 73 29.28 -5.32 -2.23
N MET A 74 28.20 -4.91 -2.91
CA MET A 74 27.44 -3.70 -2.56
C MET A 74 27.15 -3.61 -1.06
N THR A 75 27.23 -2.40 -0.52
CA THR A 75 26.99 -2.16 0.91
C THR A 75 25.53 -2.47 1.29
N PRO A 76 25.23 -2.72 2.57
CA PRO A 76 23.86 -2.91 3.03
C PRO A 76 22.95 -1.72 2.70
N THR A 77 23.50 -0.50 2.70
CA THR A 77 22.82 0.73 2.28
C THR A 77 22.47 0.69 0.79
N ASP A 78 23.40 0.31 -0.08
CA ASP A 78 23.13 0.17 -1.51
C ASP A 78 22.06 -0.89 -1.78
N ARG A 79 22.06 -1.97 -1.01
CA ARG A 79 21.07 -3.04 -1.15
C ARG A 79 19.65 -2.58 -0.80
N SER A 80 19.51 -1.67 0.16
CA SER A 80 18.21 -1.11 0.53
C SER A 80 17.72 -0.07 -0.48
N THR A 81 18.63 0.69 -1.09
CA THR A 81 18.35 1.68 -2.14
C THR A 81 18.08 1.03 -3.51
N TYR A 82 18.99 0.19 -4.00
CA TYR A 82 18.95 -0.40 -5.34
C TYR A 82 18.28 -1.78 -5.33
N LYS A 83 16.95 -1.78 -5.35
CA LYS A 83 16.13 -3.00 -5.33
C LYS A 83 16.05 -3.68 -6.69
N LYS A 84 15.61 -4.94 -6.70
CA LYS A 84 15.43 -5.70 -7.95
C LYS A 84 14.29 -5.06 -8.76
N LEU A 85 14.56 -4.72 -10.02
CA LEU A 85 13.59 -4.09 -10.92
C LEU A 85 12.71 -5.14 -11.62
N GLY A 86 11.43 -5.22 -11.23
CA GLY A 86 10.42 -6.10 -11.80
C GLY A 86 9.71 -5.50 -13.03
N ALA A 87 8.81 -6.27 -13.63
CA ALA A 87 7.94 -5.77 -14.71
C ALA A 87 6.87 -4.81 -14.18
N GLU A 88 6.40 -5.03 -12.95
CA GLU A 88 5.44 -4.18 -12.25
C GLU A 88 5.96 -2.76 -12.04
N ASP A 89 7.27 -2.62 -11.81
CA ASP A 89 7.91 -1.32 -11.61
C ASP A 89 7.94 -0.48 -12.90
N LEU A 90 7.82 -1.11 -14.07
CA LEU A 90 7.86 -0.44 -15.38
C LEU A 90 6.47 -0.04 -15.89
N LYS A 91 5.41 -0.34 -15.13
CA LYS A 91 4.05 0.02 -15.51
C LYS A 91 3.87 1.54 -15.44
N ALA A 92 3.21 2.08 -16.46
CA ALA A 92 2.78 3.47 -16.43
C ALA A 92 1.82 3.66 -15.25
N SER A 93 1.97 4.78 -14.54
CA SER A 93 1.02 5.16 -13.51
C SER A 93 -0.35 5.40 -14.17
N THR A 94 -1.29 4.49 -13.93
CA THR A 94 -2.71 4.63 -14.25
C THR A 94 -3.34 5.80 -13.50
N ALA A 95 -2.71 6.23 -12.40
CA ALA A 95 -3.19 7.30 -11.53
C ALA A 95 -3.46 8.63 -12.23
N ILE A 96 -2.64 8.96 -13.22
CA ILE A 96 -2.75 10.21 -13.98
C ILE A 96 -3.76 10.05 -15.10
N ALA A 97 -3.81 8.85 -15.66
CA ALA A 97 -4.72 8.50 -16.72
C ALA A 97 -6.18 8.44 -16.20
N GLU A 98 -6.37 7.97 -14.96
CA GLU A 98 -7.63 7.91 -14.22
C GLU A 98 -7.40 8.22 -12.73
N PRO A 99 -7.54 9.49 -12.33
CA PRO A 99 -7.45 9.88 -10.92
C PRO A 99 -8.48 9.15 -10.04
N ASN A 100 -9.67 8.87 -10.60
CA ASN A 100 -10.82 8.28 -9.92
C ASN A 100 -11.02 6.78 -10.21
N ALA A 101 -9.99 6.08 -10.73
CA ALA A 101 -10.09 4.63 -10.95
C ALA A 101 -10.42 3.89 -9.64
N ALA A 102 -11.44 3.03 -9.69
CA ALA A 102 -11.78 2.14 -8.59
C ALA A 102 -10.70 1.04 -8.42
N GLY A 103 -10.55 0.50 -7.21
CA GLY A 103 -9.64 -0.63 -6.94
C GLY A 103 -8.18 -0.26 -6.65
N GLU A 104 -7.82 1.03 -6.69
CA GLU A 104 -6.46 1.52 -6.41
C GLU A 104 -6.04 1.44 -4.92
N ARG A 105 -6.92 0.95 -4.03
CA ARG A 105 -6.68 0.84 -2.57
C ARG A 105 -5.43 0.02 -2.25
N HIS A 106 -5.27 -1.13 -2.91
CA HIS A 106 -4.19 -2.09 -2.63
C HIS A 106 -2.95 -1.91 -3.53
N HIS A 107 -2.99 -0.97 -4.49
CA HIS A 107 -1.90 -0.84 -5.46
C HIS A 107 -0.76 -0.02 -4.88
N ASN A 108 0.33 -0.65 -4.45
CA ASN A 108 1.49 0.08 -3.91
C ASN A 108 2.28 0.77 -5.02
N LEU A 109 2.80 1.95 -4.71
CA LEU A 109 3.68 2.69 -5.61
C LEU A 109 5.00 1.92 -5.74
N SER A 110 5.51 1.79 -6.96
CA SER A 110 6.82 1.17 -7.17
C SER A 110 7.92 1.93 -6.43
N TRP A 111 8.88 1.20 -5.88
CA TRP A 111 10.00 1.74 -5.11
C TRP A 111 10.86 2.74 -5.91
N ILE A 112 10.84 2.66 -7.26
CA ILE A 112 11.57 3.59 -8.14
C ILE A 112 11.11 5.04 -7.95
N TRP A 113 9.86 5.26 -7.52
CA TRP A 113 9.28 6.58 -7.29
C TRP A 113 9.64 7.16 -5.91
N CYS A 114 10.12 6.33 -4.99
CA CYS A 114 10.53 6.75 -3.65
C CYS A 114 11.99 7.24 -3.60
N LEU A 115 12.74 7.07 -4.69
CA LEU A 115 14.14 7.46 -4.75
C LEU A 115 14.30 8.88 -5.30
N ASP A 116 15.11 9.65 -4.61
CA ASP A 116 15.51 10.99 -5.04
C ASP A 116 16.69 10.92 -6.02
N VAL A 117 16.38 10.55 -7.27
CA VAL A 117 17.36 10.39 -8.37
C VAL A 117 17.45 11.61 -9.31
N HIS A 118 16.74 12.72 -9.01
CA HIS A 118 16.61 13.87 -9.93
C HIS A 118 17.40 15.10 -9.42
N LYS A 119 18.52 14.87 -8.73
CA LYS A 119 19.30 15.96 -8.13
C LYS A 119 20.05 16.72 -9.21
N GLY A 120 19.74 18.01 -9.38
CA GLY A 120 20.48 18.92 -10.25
C GLY A 120 19.94 19.07 -11.67
N GLU A 121 18.84 18.40 -12.02
CA GLU A 121 18.13 18.59 -13.30
C GLU A 121 16.71 19.10 -13.05
N GLU A 122 16.25 20.07 -13.84
CA GLU A 122 14.88 20.56 -13.79
C GLU A 122 13.93 19.47 -14.32
N PRO A 123 13.02 18.94 -13.48
CA PRO A 123 12.13 17.87 -13.88
C PRO A 123 11.13 18.34 -14.94
N THR A 124 10.84 17.49 -15.92
CA THR A 124 9.79 17.76 -16.90
C THR A 124 8.43 17.94 -16.22
N GLN A 125 7.55 18.76 -16.81
CA GLN A 125 6.20 19.00 -16.28
C GLN A 125 5.42 17.70 -16.05
N ASP A 126 5.52 16.75 -16.99
CA ASP A 126 4.89 15.43 -16.88
C ASP A 126 5.36 14.69 -15.62
N LEU A 127 6.66 14.72 -15.34
CA LEU A 127 7.26 14.07 -14.18
C LEU A 127 6.79 14.72 -12.87
N ILE A 128 6.71 16.06 -12.82
CA ILE A 128 6.19 16.80 -11.67
C ILE A 128 4.75 16.35 -11.38
N GLU A 129 3.88 16.34 -12.41
CA GLU A 129 2.48 15.93 -12.26
C GLU A 129 2.38 14.49 -11.71
N VAL A 130 3.16 13.56 -12.25
CA VAL A 130 3.21 12.17 -11.79
C VAL A 130 3.62 12.07 -10.32
N LYS A 131 4.70 12.76 -9.94
CA LYS A 131 5.20 12.77 -8.56
C LYS A 131 4.19 13.36 -7.60
N CYS A 132 3.56 14.48 -7.94
CA CYS A 132 2.52 15.11 -7.12
C CYS A 132 1.33 14.17 -6.89
N VAL A 133 0.79 13.54 -7.95
CA VAL A 133 -0.32 12.59 -7.82
C VAL A 133 0.06 11.39 -6.96
N ASN A 134 1.24 10.81 -7.20
CA ASN A 134 1.73 9.67 -6.43
C ASN A 134 1.94 10.03 -4.95
N TRP A 135 2.43 11.23 -4.67
CA TRP A 135 2.62 11.73 -3.31
C TRP A 135 1.28 11.92 -2.59
N TYR A 136 0.30 12.60 -3.22
CA TYR A 136 -1.03 12.78 -2.64
C TYR A 136 -1.69 11.43 -2.33
N ARG A 137 -1.61 10.46 -3.25
CA ARG A 137 -2.14 9.11 -3.03
C ARG A 137 -1.49 8.39 -1.86
N SER A 138 -0.16 8.45 -1.78
CA SER A 138 0.59 7.82 -0.69
C SER A 138 0.24 8.45 0.65
N ARG A 139 0.09 9.78 0.68
CA ARG A 139 -0.36 10.54 1.86
C ARG A 139 -1.79 10.18 2.26
N CYS A 140 -2.73 10.08 1.33
CA CYS A 140 -4.10 9.65 1.60
C CYS A 140 -4.16 8.23 2.18
N LYS A 141 -3.33 7.31 1.68
CA LYS A 141 -3.24 5.94 2.24
C LYS A 141 -2.72 5.95 3.67
N MET A 142 -1.69 6.74 3.94
CA MET A 142 -1.15 6.91 5.28
C MET A 142 -2.22 7.46 6.25
N HIS A 143 -2.93 8.53 5.87
CA HIS A 143 -4.00 9.09 6.70
C HIS A 143 -5.13 8.08 6.94
N ARG A 144 -5.58 7.38 5.90
CA ARG A 144 -6.59 6.33 6.04
C ARG A 144 -6.11 5.20 6.96
N ALA A 145 -4.88 4.74 6.82
CA ALA A 145 -4.35 3.69 7.68
C ALA A 145 -4.32 4.13 9.15
N ALA A 146 -3.96 5.39 9.43
CA ALA A 146 -4.02 5.96 10.78
C ALA A 146 -5.46 6.06 11.31
N GLU A 147 -6.43 6.46 10.47
CA GLU A 147 -7.86 6.46 10.82
C GLU A 147 -8.38 5.04 11.09
N GLU A 148 -8.09 4.09 10.20
CA GLU A 148 -8.48 2.67 10.34
C GLU A 148 -7.90 2.08 11.63
N GLU A 149 -6.64 2.37 11.98
CA GLU A 149 -6.05 1.94 13.26
C GLU A 149 -6.80 2.52 14.46
N ALA A 150 -7.13 3.82 14.44
CA ALA A 150 -7.87 4.46 15.52
C ALA A 150 -9.30 3.90 15.67
N ILE A 151 -9.97 3.63 14.54
CA ILE A 151 -11.30 2.99 14.51
C ILE A 151 -11.21 1.57 15.08
N LEU A 152 -10.26 0.75 14.61
CA LEU A 152 -10.08 -0.62 15.07
C LEU A 152 -9.83 -0.71 16.58
N LYS A 153 -8.98 0.18 17.13
CA LYS A 153 -8.76 0.25 18.58
C LYS A 153 -10.06 0.53 19.34
N ARG A 154 -10.89 1.46 18.84
CA ARG A 154 -12.18 1.80 19.44
C ARG A 154 -13.21 0.68 19.29
N GLU A 155 -13.26 0.02 18.14
CA GLU A 155 -14.15 -1.12 17.90
C GLU A 155 -13.79 -2.29 18.82
N LEU A 156 -12.51 -2.59 19.00
CA LEU A 156 -12.06 -3.66 19.91
C LEU A 156 -12.44 -3.37 21.37
N ASP A 157 -12.23 -2.15 21.85
CA ASP A 157 -12.71 -1.73 23.19
C ASP A 157 -14.24 -1.82 23.30
N SER A 158 -14.96 -1.39 22.26
CA SER A 158 -16.43 -1.48 22.23
C SER A 158 -16.93 -2.93 22.28
N ILE A 159 -16.29 -3.84 21.56
CA ILE A 159 -16.61 -5.27 21.53
C ILE A 159 -16.40 -5.90 22.92
N GLN A 160 -15.30 -5.58 23.60
CA GLN A 160 -15.05 -6.04 24.96
C GLN A 160 -16.16 -5.55 25.90
N ARG A 161 -16.47 -4.24 25.89
CA ARG A 161 -17.54 -3.68 26.71
C ARG A 161 -18.89 -4.33 26.43
N TYR A 162 -19.19 -4.59 25.16
CA TYR A 162 -20.42 -5.26 24.75
C TYR A 162 -20.50 -6.70 25.29
N PHE A 163 -19.44 -7.49 25.17
CA PHE A 163 -19.43 -8.86 25.72
C PHE A 163 -19.53 -8.88 27.24
N GLY A 164 -18.84 -7.97 27.93
CA GLY A 164 -18.96 -7.83 29.39
C GLY A 164 -20.36 -7.37 29.82
N TYR A 165 -20.99 -6.48 29.05
CA TYR A 165 -22.39 -6.09 29.26
C TYR A 165 -23.34 -7.27 29.05
N GLN A 166 -23.19 -8.02 27.95
CA GLN A 166 -24.03 -9.18 27.66
C GLN A 166 -23.88 -10.26 28.75
N GLN A 167 -22.66 -10.56 29.20
CA GLN A 167 -22.43 -11.47 30.32
C GLN A 167 -23.27 -11.05 31.54
N ARG A 168 -23.14 -9.80 32.01
CA ARG A 168 -23.88 -9.29 33.16
C ARG A 168 -25.39 -9.32 32.96
N LEU A 169 -25.85 -9.04 31.74
CA LEU A 169 -27.27 -9.08 31.39
C LEU A 169 -27.84 -10.51 31.54
N TRP A 170 -27.13 -11.52 31.01
CA TRP A 170 -27.54 -12.93 31.13
C TRP A 170 -27.42 -13.46 32.56
N GLU A 171 -26.44 -12.99 33.34
CA GLU A 171 -26.36 -13.27 34.78
C GLU A 171 -27.57 -12.68 35.52
N GLY A 172 -27.98 -11.45 35.20
CA GLY A 172 -29.19 -10.83 35.73
C GLY A 172 -30.46 -11.65 35.44
N TYR A 173 -30.63 -12.12 34.19
CA TYR A 173 -31.75 -12.99 33.84
C TYR A 173 -31.74 -14.34 34.57
N ALA A 174 -30.56 -14.88 34.91
CA ALA A 174 -30.46 -16.11 35.68
C ALA A 174 -30.86 -15.95 37.16
N LEU A 175 -30.87 -14.71 37.66
CA LEU A 175 -31.25 -14.36 39.04
C LEU A 175 -32.71 -13.93 39.19
N GLN A 176 -33.40 -13.63 38.07
CA GLN A 176 -34.83 -13.34 38.10
C GLN A 176 -35.61 -14.63 38.39
N GLU A 177 -36.46 -14.59 39.42
CA GLU A 177 -37.45 -15.63 39.66
C GLU A 177 -38.58 -15.49 38.63
N ASP A 178 -38.76 -16.52 37.82
CA ASP A 178 -39.82 -16.57 36.82
C ASP A 178 -41.03 -17.32 37.42
N GLU A 179 -42.14 -16.63 37.67
CA GLU A 179 -43.38 -17.22 38.20
C GLU A 179 -43.94 -18.32 37.28
N ALA A 180 -43.64 -18.27 35.98
CA ALA A 180 -44.03 -19.28 34.99
C ALA A 180 -42.96 -20.39 34.78
N ALA A 181 -41.88 -20.35 35.57
CA ALA A 181 -40.71 -21.24 35.61
C ALA A 181 -40.65 -22.33 34.54
N TRP A 182 -40.17 -21.97 33.34
CA TRP A 182 -39.64 -22.96 32.43
C TRP A 182 -38.44 -23.65 33.10
N ARG A 183 -38.61 -24.92 33.48
CA ARG A 183 -37.55 -25.74 34.09
C ARG A 183 -36.31 -25.71 33.20
N GLY A 184 -35.25 -25.05 33.67
CA GLY A 184 -33.98 -24.94 32.96
C GLY A 184 -33.65 -23.55 32.39
N TYR A 185 -34.56 -22.57 32.44
CA TYR A 185 -34.30 -21.19 31.98
C TYR A 185 -33.07 -20.56 32.65
N ALA A 186 -32.98 -20.62 33.98
CA ALA A 186 -31.83 -20.13 34.72
C ALA A 186 -30.51 -20.80 34.29
N GLN A 187 -30.53 -22.10 33.98
CA GLN A 187 -29.35 -22.83 33.52
C GLN A 187 -28.94 -22.40 32.11
N PHE A 188 -29.90 -22.18 31.21
CA PHE A 188 -29.65 -21.62 29.88
C PHE A 188 -29.03 -20.21 29.95
N CYS A 189 -29.57 -19.33 30.79
CA CYS A 189 -29.02 -17.99 31.01
C CYS A 189 -27.57 -18.04 31.52
N ARG A 190 -27.26 -18.93 32.47
CA ARG A 190 -25.88 -19.16 32.93
C ARG A 190 -24.94 -19.65 31.83
N GLN A 191 -25.41 -20.55 30.95
CA GLN A 191 -24.62 -21.00 29.80
C GLN A 191 -24.35 -19.85 28.82
N ARG A 192 -25.34 -18.98 28.57
CA ARG A 192 -25.16 -17.76 27.76
C ARG A 192 -24.17 -16.79 28.39
N ALA A 193 -24.25 -16.54 29.69
CA ALA A 193 -23.28 -15.72 30.40
C ALA A 193 -21.85 -16.28 30.26
N ALA A 194 -21.67 -17.59 30.47
CA ALA A 194 -20.38 -18.25 30.31
C ALA A 194 -19.84 -18.21 28.86
N PHE A 195 -20.73 -18.19 27.86
CA PHE A 195 -20.35 -17.99 26.46
C PHE A 195 -19.81 -16.57 26.21
N TYR A 196 -20.53 -15.53 26.65
CA TYR A 196 -20.07 -14.14 26.50
C TYR A 196 -18.81 -13.84 27.31
N ASN A 197 -18.64 -14.44 28.49
CA ASN A 197 -17.40 -14.34 29.26
C ASN A 197 -16.20 -14.91 28.49
N ARG A 198 -16.37 -16.06 27.81
CA ARG A 198 -15.30 -16.62 26.95
C ARG A 198 -14.95 -15.70 25.79
N LEU A 199 -15.96 -15.10 25.14
CA LEU A 199 -15.73 -14.12 24.07
C LEU A 199 -15.02 -12.85 24.58
N HIS A 200 -15.42 -12.37 25.77
CA HIS A 200 -14.77 -11.24 26.44
C HIS A 200 -13.28 -11.53 26.72
N ALA A 201 -12.99 -12.67 27.36
CA ALA A 201 -11.63 -13.09 27.66
C ALA A 201 -10.78 -13.25 26.38
N HIS A 202 -11.36 -13.81 25.32
CA HIS A 202 -10.68 -13.93 24.04
C HIS A 202 -10.37 -12.56 23.42
N ALA A 203 -11.36 -11.66 23.36
CA ALA A 203 -11.18 -10.31 22.83
C ALA A 203 -10.15 -9.48 23.63
N ALA A 204 -10.12 -9.64 24.96
CA ALA A 204 -9.11 -9.04 25.83
C ALA A 204 -7.71 -9.57 25.50
N SER A 205 -7.55 -10.89 25.39
CA SER A 205 -6.26 -11.50 25.06
C SER A 205 -5.71 -11.06 23.71
N GLN A 206 -6.57 -10.98 22.68
CA GLN A 206 -6.19 -10.53 21.34
C GLN A 206 -5.77 -9.05 21.33
N TYR A 207 -6.51 -8.20 22.07
CA TYR A 207 -6.15 -6.79 22.20
C TYR A 207 -4.79 -6.60 22.88
N THR A 208 -4.54 -7.31 23.99
CA THR A 208 -3.24 -7.28 24.67
C THR A 208 -2.12 -7.82 23.78
N ALA A 209 -2.35 -8.87 23.01
CA ALA A 209 -1.35 -9.39 22.07
C ALA A 209 -1.00 -8.36 20.97
N MET A 210 -2.00 -7.67 20.42
CA MET A 210 -1.81 -6.70 19.33
C MET A 210 -1.23 -5.36 19.80
N TYR A 211 -1.67 -4.85 20.96
CA TYR A 211 -1.35 -3.47 21.39
C TYR A 211 -0.60 -3.38 22.73
N GLY A 212 -0.43 -4.50 23.45
CA GLY A 212 0.23 -4.51 24.77
C GLY A 212 1.72 -4.13 24.72
N HIS A 213 2.40 -4.39 23.61
CA HIS A 213 3.82 -4.06 23.43
C HIS A 213 4.07 -2.58 23.05
N SER A 214 3.04 -1.86 22.59
CA SER A 214 3.18 -0.44 22.19
C SER A 214 3.14 0.53 23.38
N ALA A 215 2.72 0.08 24.57
CA ALA A 215 2.63 0.93 25.76
C ALA A 215 3.97 1.09 26.51
N GLU A 216 4.97 0.23 26.25
CA GLU A 216 6.29 0.27 26.91
C GLU A 216 7.36 1.02 26.11
N GLN A 217 7.04 1.57 24.92
CA GLN A 217 8.00 2.25 24.04
C GLN A 217 7.70 3.75 23.80
N MET A 218 6.81 4.35 24.60
CA MET A 218 6.68 5.80 24.74
C MET A 218 7.17 6.23 26.13
#